data_AF-C7NUD7-F1
#
_entry.id   AF-C7NUD7-F1
#
_cell.length_a   1.000
_cell.length_b   1.000
_cell.length_c   1.000
_cell.angle_alpha   90.00
_cell.angle_beta   90.00
_cell.angle_gamma   90.00
#
_symmetry.space_group_name_H-M   'P 1'
#
loop_
_entity.id
_entity.type
_entity.pdbx_description
1 polymer ?
#
loop_
_entity_poly.entity_id
_entity_poly.type
_entity_poly.pdbx_seq_one_letter_code
_entity_poly.pdbx_strand_id
1 'polypeptide(L)'
;MTRLDLLDIDEIPEAYHHLFTDDYLGDRHIFRVWAHNPEVLEATLEYLNTLYDQLTPRTKELVILTVARTHQARYEWHQHVDIARPKGVETGEMRAIGGNDFSVFPDDEFVLLQYARAVAEGNVTDQIHDALAAVYDPSEIVAIGLIVDFYVGLCNYVASVDLPFEGGEFVGWTPSDERVADFFA
;
A
#
# COMPACT_ATOMS: atom_id res chain seq x y z
N MET A 1 -17.06 3.47 14.45
CA MET A 1 -17.92 3.30 13.26
C MET A 1 -17.28 4.14 12.20
N THR A 2 -17.08 3.59 11.00
CA THR A 2 -16.55 4.38 9.87
C THR A 2 -17.48 5.56 9.58
N ARG A 3 -16.91 6.66 9.06
CA ARG A 3 -17.66 7.90 8.75
C ARG A 3 -18.48 7.79 7.47
N LEU A 4 -18.25 6.76 6.66
CA LEU A 4 -19.05 6.38 5.50
C LEU A 4 -19.39 4.90 5.61
N ASP A 5 -20.66 4.55 5.43
CA ASP A 5 -21.11 3.16 5.58
C ASP A 5 -20.42 2.23 4.58
N LEU A 6 -20.15 0.99 5.01
CA LEU A 6 -19.62 -0.06 4.15
C LEU A 6 -20.79 -0.64 3.34
N LEU A 7 -20.84 -0.34 2.04
CA LEU A 7 -21.97 -0.78 1.21
C LEU A 7 -21.97 -2.29 0.96
N ASP A 8 -23.09 -2.95 1.24
CA ASP A 8 -23.32 -4.32 0.80
C ASP A 8 -23.43 -4.36 -0.74
N ILE A 9 -23.18 -5.53 -1.34
CA ILE A 9 -23.10 -5.63 -2.81
C ILE A 9 -24.42 -5.25 -3.48
N ASP A 10 -25.56 -5.52 -2.86
CA ASP A 10 -26.89 -5.17 -3.34
C ASP A 10 -27.22 -3.67 -3.24
N GLU A 11 -26.43 -2.90 -2.48
CA GLU A 11 -26.52 -1.44 -2.43
C GLU A 11 -25.70 -0.76 -3.55
N ILE A 12 -24.83 -1.51 -4.21
CA ILE A 12 -23.98 -1.04 -5.31
C ILE A 12 -24.72 -1.25 -6.65
N PRO A 13 -24.66 -0.33 -7.63
CA PRO A 13 -25.30 -0.55 -8.91
C PRO A 13 -24.74 -1.80 -9.62
N GLU A 14 -25.63 -2.63 -10.16
CA GLU A 14 -25.32 -3.94 -10.76
C GLU A 14 -24.18 -3.89 -11.80
N ALA A 15 -24.09 -2.80 -12.56
CA ALA A 15 -23.03 -2.59 -13.55
C ALA A 15 -21.61 -2.67 -12.95
N TYR A 16 -21.43 -2.38 -11.65
CA TYR A 16 -20.14 -2.36 -10.96
C TYR A 16 -19.89 -3.60 -10.09
N HIS A 17 -20.83 -4.56 -10.01
CA HIS A 17 -20.64 -5.78 -9.20
C HIS A 17 -19.43 -6.60 -9.64
N HIS A 18 -19.07 -6.51 -10.91
CA HIS A 18 -17.90 -7.17 -11.48
C HIS A 18 -16.58 -6.71 -10.83
N LEU A 19 -16.55 -5.53 -10.19
CA LEU A 19 -15.38 -5.05 -9.47
C LEU A 19 -15.19 -5.82 -8.15
N PHE A 20 -16.24 -6.35 -7.53
CA PHE A 20 -16.19 -6.95 -6.18
C PHE A 20 -15.96 -8.47 -6.17
N THR A 21 -15.48 -9.04 -7.27
CA THR A 21 -15.11 -10.47 -7.30
C THR A 21 -13.83 -10.71 -6.50
N ASP A 22 -13.66 -11.92 -5.95
CA ASP A 22 -12.45 -12.34 -5.23
C ASP A 22 -11.17 -12.14 -6.06
N ASP A 23 -11.26 -12.33 -7.38
CA ASP A 23 -10.14 -12.16 -8.31
C ASP A 23 -9.72 -10.69 -8.53
N TYR A 24 -10.47 -9.71 -8.01
CA TYR A 24 -10.24 -8.28 -8.28
C TYR A 24 -10.10 -7.45 -7.00
N LEU A 25 -11.19 -7.19 -6.27
CA LEU A 25 -11.17 -6.38 -5.05
C LEU A 25 -11.39 -7.18 -3.77
N GLY A 26 -12.07 -8.33 -3.87
CA GLY A 26 -12.58 -9.07 -2.71
C GLY A 26 -13.44 -8.19 -1.79
N ASP A 27 -13.44 -8.51 -0.49
CA ASP A 27 -14.27 -7.86 0.53
C ASP A 27 -13.59 -6.70 1.28
N ARG A 28 -12.60 -6.03 0.67
CA ARG A 28 -11.88 -4.94 1.37
C ARG A 28 -12.80 -3.76 1.66
N HIS A 29 -12.76 -3.29 2.91
CA HIS A 29 -13.62 -2.22 3.39
C HIS A 29 -13.43 -0.91 2.61
N ILE A 30 -12.21 -0.61 2.14
CA ILE A 30 -11.94 0.60 1.38
C ILE A 30 -12.78 0.68 0.09
N PHE A 31 -12.93 -0.44 -0.61
CA PHE A 31 -13.69 -0.48 -1.86
C PHE A 31 -15.20 -0.42 -1.61
N ARG A 32 -15.66 -0.95 -0.47
CA ARG A 32 -17.05 -0.80 0.01
C ARG A 32 -17.39 0.67 0.29
N VAL A 33 -16.44 1.44 0.83
CA VAL A 33 -16.60 2.90 1.02
C VAL A 33 -16.52 3.65 -0.31
N TRP A 34 -15.58 3.32 -1.19
CA TRP A 34 -15.48 3.98 -2.50
C TRP A 34 -16.66 3.68 -3.42
N ALA A 35 -17.38 2.57 -3.20
CA ALA A 35 -18.59 2.24 -3.94
C ALA A 35 -19.74 3.25 -3.80
N HIS A 36 -19.68 4.16 -2.82
CA HIS A 36 -20.56 5.35 -2.79
C HIS A 36 -20.37 6.25 -4.02
N ASN A 37 -19.24 6.13 -4.72
CA ASN A 37 -18.96 6.76 -6.00
C ASN A 37 -18.25 5.76 -6.94
N PRO A 38 -19.00 4.86 -7.59
CA PRO A 38 -18.42 3.73 -8.32
C PRO A 38 -17.68 4.16 -9.60
N GLU A 39 -18.04 5.29 -10.21
CA GLU A 39 -17.29 5.88 -11.34
C GLU A 39 -15.86 6.26 -10.91
N VAL A 40 -15.70 6.85 -9.72
CA VAL A 40 -14.38 7.19 -9.16
C VAL A 40 -13.61 5.94 -8.76
N LEU A 41 -14.28 4.95 -8.17
CA LEU A 41 -13.69 3.65 -7.84
C LEU A 41 -13.08 2.99 -9.10
N GLU A 42 -13.87 2.82 -10.16
CA GLU A 42 -13.45 2.18 -11.40
C GLU A 42 -12.25 2.91 -12.03
N ALA A 43 -12.34 4.24 -12.19
CA ALA A 43 -11.24 5.03 -12.75
C ALA A 43 -9.96 4.96 -11.90
N THR A 44 -10.10 4.90 -10.57
CA THR A 44 -8.96 4.74 -9.66
C THR A 44 -8.27 3.40 -9.84
N LEU A 45 -9.05 2.33 -10.05
CA LEU A 45 -8.50 0.99 -10.28
C LEU A 45 -7.81 0.88 -11.63
N GLU A 46 -8.34 1.52 -12.69
CA GLU A 46 -7.66 1.61 -13.99
C GLU A 46 -6.31 2.34 -13.87
N TYR A 47 -6.26 3.45 -13.13
CA TYR A 47 -5.04 4.17 -12.83
C TYR A 47 -4.03 3.30 -12.07
N LEU A 48 -4.48 2.62 -11.00
CA LEU A 48 -3.62 1.73 -10.21
C LEU A 48 -3.10 0.54 -11.02
N ASN A 49 -3.94 -0.09 -11.84
CA ASN A 49 -3.51 -1.20 -12.70
C ASN A 49 -2.39 -0.74 -13.65
N THR A 50 -2.57 0.43 -14.27
CA THR A 50 -1.55 1.01 -15.15
C THR A 50 -0.22 1.22 -14.43
N LEU A 51 -0.25 1.78 -13.21
CA LEU A 51 0.96 1.97 -12.39
C LEU A 51 1.57 0.63 -11.96
N TYR A 52 0.73 -0.32 -11.57
CA TYR A 52 1.14 -1.61 -11.05
C TYR A 52 1.84 -2.48 -12.08
N ASP A 53 1.51 -2.32 -13.35
CA ASP A 53 2.17 -3.02 -14.46
C ASP A 53 3.58 -2.48 -14.77
N GLN A 54 3.95 -1.32 -14.22
CA GLN A 54 5.28 -0.72 -14.42
C GLN A 54 6.33 -1.23 -13.43
N LEU A 55 5.93 -1.89 -12.34
CA LEU A 55 6.84 -2.31 -11.26
C LEU A 55 6.63 -3.78 -10.88
N THR A 56 7.70 -4.42 -10.42
CA THR A 56 7.60 -5.80 -9.92
C THR A 56 6.66 -5.88 -8.70
N PRO A 57 5.99 -7.03 -8.46
CA PRO A 57 5.17 -7.21 -7.27
C PRO A 57 5.90 -6.88 -5.97
N ARG A 58 7.17 -7.25 -5.84
CA ARG A 58 8.00 -6.97 -4.65
C ARG A 58 8.27 -5.49 -4.47
N THR A 59 8.74 -4.80 -5.51
CA THR A 59 9.05 -3.36 -5.49
C THR A 59 7.84 -2.54 -5.01
N LYS A 60 6.64 -2.88 -5.49
CA LYS A 60 5.40 -2.21 -5.09
C LYS A 60 5.17 -2.31 -3.59
N GLU A 61 5.26 -3.50 -3.03
CA GLU A 61 5.00 -3.71 -1.61
C GLU A 61 6.04 -3.05 -0.70
N LEU A 62 7.31 -3.04 -1.10
CA LEU A 62 8.35 -2.30 -0.38
C LEU A 62 8.04 -0.80 -0.31
N VAL A 63 7.62 -0.20 -1.42
CA VAL A 63 7.18 1.19 -1.46
C VAL A 63 5.97 1.40 -0.56
N ILE A 64 4.94 0.57 -0.70
CA ILE A 64 3.66 0.73 0.02
C ILE A 64 3.86 0.59 1.53
N LEU A 65 4.56 -0.44 2.00
CA LEU A 65 4.87 -0.65 3.41
C LEU A 65 5.67 0.53 3.98
N THR A 66 6.60 1.09 3.19
CA THR A 66 7.37 2.27 3.60
C THR A 66 6.50 3.50 3.76
N VAL A 67 5.58 3.76 2.82
CA VAL A 67 4.64 4.88 2.91
C VAL A 67 3.72 4.70 4.11
N ALA A 68 3.13 3.51 4.27
CA ALA A 68 2.25 3.19 5.38
C ALA A 68 2.95 3.39 6.73
N ARG A 69 4.23 2.98 6.83
CA ARG A 69 5.02 3.20 8.04
C ARG A 69 5.33 4.67 8.30
N THR A 70 5.71 5.41 7.26
CA THR A 70 6.04 6.84 7.30
C THR A 70 4.86 7.66 7.81
N HIS A 71 3.66 7.38 7.29
CA HIS A 71 2.41 8.05 7.68
C HIS A 71 1.71 7.45 8.89
N GLN A 72 2.29 6.41 9.52
CA GLN A 72 1.69 5.64 10.61
C GLN A 72 0.28 5.12 10.27
N ALA A 73 0.03 4.81 8.99
CA ALA A 73 -1.24 4.32 8.49
C ALA A 73 -1.43 2.83 8.81
N ARG A 74 -2.11 2.57 9.94
CA ARG A 74 -2.30 1.21 10.47
C ARG A 74 -3.08 0.29 9.52
N TYR A 75 -4.06 0.82 8.80
CA TYR A 75 -4.90 0.05 7.86
C TYR A 75 -4.07 -0.44 6.67
N GLU A 76 -3.39 0.49 5.99
CA GLU A 76 -2.49 0.15 4.88
C GLU A 76 -1.40 -0.82 5.32
N TRP A 77 -0.75 -0.56 6.46
CA TRP A 77 0.26 -1.46 7.00
C TRP A 77 -0.31 -2.87 7.24
N HIS A 78 -1.47 -2.96 7.90
CA HIS A 78 -2.08 -4.23 8.24
C HIS A 78 -2.41 -5.06 7.00
N GLN A 79 -3.04 -4.44 6.00
CA GLN A 79 -3.39 -5.07 4.73
C GLN A 79 -2.13 -5.52 3.96
N HIS A 80 -1.15 -4.63 3.84
CA HIS A 80 0.02 -4.89 3.02
C HIS A 80 1.03 -5.85 3.65
N VAL A 81 1.01 -6.04 4.98
CA VAL A 81 1.77 -7.13 5.62
C VAL A 81 1.32 -8.50 5.09
N ASP A 82 0.02 -8.73 4.87
CA ASP A 82 -0.45 -9.99 4.30
C ASP A 82 -0.11 -10.10 2.81
N ILE A 83 -0.47 -9.05 2.05
CA ILE A 83 -0.33 -9.00 0.58
C ILE A 83 1.13 -9.17 0.15
N ALA A 84 2.08 -8.68 0.94
CA ALA A 84 3.49 -8.67 0.58
C ALA A 84 4.20 -10.03 0.73
N ARG A 85 3.71 -10.94 1.59
CA ARG A 85 4.32 -12.25 1.83
C ARG A 85 4.41 -13.11 0.55
N PRO A 86 3.31 -13.34 -0.20
CA PRO A 86 3.38 -14.12 -1.44
C PRO A 86 4.15 -13.40 -2.55
N LYS A 87 4.44 -12.09 -2.40
CA LYS A 87 5.22 -11.28 -3.35
C LYS A 87 6.71 -11.27 -3.02
N GLY A 88 7.12 -12.08 -2.05
CA GLY A 88 8.51 -12.33 -1.70
C GLY A 88 9.08 -11.36 -0.68
N VAL A 89 8.27 -10.52 0.00
CA VAL A 89 8.74 -9.69 1.13
C VAL A 89 8.71 -10.54 2.40
N GLU A 90 9.86 -10.71 3.03
CA GLU A 90 9.98 -11.54 4.23
C GLU A 90 9.55 -10.76 5.49
N THR A 91 9.06 -11.46 6.51
CA THR A 91 8.67 -10.82 7.78
C THR A 91 9.83 -10.06 8.43
N GLY A 92 11.08 -10.51 8.24
CA GLY A 92 12.27 -9.79 8.69
C GLY A 92 12.40 -8.40 8.06
N GLU A 93 12.11 -8.30 6.77
CA GLU A 93 12.11 -7.05 5.99
C GLU A 93 10.96 -6.14 6.41
N MET A 94 9.77 -6.70 6.66
CA MET A 94 8.64 -5.94 7.22
C MET A 94 8.99 -5.38 8.60
N ARG A 95 9.64 -6.16 9.47
CA ARG A 95 10.12 -5.66 10.77
C ARG A 95 11.16 -4.55 10.61
N ALA A 96 12.05 -4.68 9.64
CA ALA A 96 13.06 -3.67 9.32
C ALA A 96 12.41 -2.35 8.87
N ILE A 97 11.46 -2.39 7.92
CA ILE A 97 10.68 -1.19 7.51
C ILE A 97 9.95 -0.61 8.72
N GLY A 98 9.26 -1.45 9.49
CA GLY A 98 8.52 -1.06 10.69
C GLY A 98 9.37 -0.45 11.80
N GLY A 99 10.63 -0.87 11.90
CA GLY A 99 11.65 -0.34 12.79
C GLY A 99 12.36 0.91 12.26
N ASN A 100 12.09 1.32 11.01
CA ASN A 100 12.86 2.32 10.26
C ASN A 100 14.35 1.97 10.13
N ASP A 101 14.66 0.69 9.96
CA ASP A 101 16.01 0.19 9.69
C ASP A 101 16.07 -0.39 8.28
N PHE A 102 16.53 0.40 7.31
CA PHE A 102 16.67 -0.09 5.94
C PHE A 102 18.02 -0.78 5.67
N SER A 103 18.94 -0.85 6.65
CA SER A 103 20.30 -1.33 6.44
C SER A 103 20.41 -2.82 6.08
N VAL A 104 19.32 -3.57 6.25
CA VAL A 104 19.24 -5.00 5.92
C VAL A 104 18.94 -5.26 4.43
N PHE A 105 18.46 -4.23 3.71
CA PHE A 105 18.09 -4.35 2.30
C PHE A 105 19.33 -4.24 1.40
N PRO A 106 19.31 -4.90 0.22
CA PRO A 106 20.34 -4.72 -0.79
C PRO A 106 20.37 -3.27 -1.30
N ASP A 107 21.48 -2.85 -1.92
CA ASP A 107 21.74 -1.45 -2.28
C ASP A 107 20.63 -0.82 -3.14
N ASP A 108 20.05 -1.58 -4.07
CA ASP A 108 18.96 -1.15 -4.95
C ASP A 108 17.66 -0.89 -4.19
N GLU A 109 17.26 -1.80 -3.32
CA GLU A 109 16.07 -1.64 -2.47
C GLU A 109 16.29 -0.62 -1.35
N PHE A 110 17.52 -0.49 -0.85
CA PHE A 110 17.87 0.54 0.14
C PHE A 110 17.60 1.94 -0.42
N VAL A 111 18.07 2.25 -1.64
CA VAL A 111 17.82 3.56 -2.25
C VAL A 111 16.34 3.76 -2.61
N LEU A 112 15.62 2.68 -2.99
CA LEU A 112 14.18 2.70 -3.19
C LEU A 112 13.42 3.11 -1.92
N LEU A 113 13.70 2.47 -0.79
CA LEU A 113 13.03 2.73 0.48
C LEU A 113 13.32 4.14 0.99
N GLN A 114 14.56 4.60 0.85
CA GLN A 114 14.97 5.97 1.18
C GLN A 114 14.24 7.00 0.31
N TYR A 115 14.15 6.75 -1.00
CA TYR A 115 13.42 7.61 -1.91
C TYR A 115 11.92 7.63 -1.60
N ALA A 116 11.30 6.45 -1.40
CA ALA A 116 9.88 6.33 -1.09
C ALA A 116 9.51 7.08 0.19
N ARG A 117 10.33 6.94 1.24
CA ARG A 117 10.18 7.70 2.48
C ARG A 117 10.31 9.21 2.22
N ALA A 118 11.31 9.64 1.45
CA ALA A 118 11.55 11.06 1.21
C ALA A 118 10.44 11.72 0.38
N VAL A 119 9.90 11.02 -0.61
CA VAL A 119 8.71 11.46 -1.36
C VAL A 119 7.51 11.56 -0.42
N ALA A 120 7.28 10.55 0.42
CA ALA A 120 6.16 10.53 1.36
C ALA A 120 6.23 11.64 2.43
N GLU A 121 7.43 12.06 2.83
CA GLU A 121 7.68 13.18 3.74
C GLU A 121 7.73 14.55 3.03
N GLY A 122 7.76 14.58 1.69
CA GLY A 122 7.87 15.81 0.90
C GLY A 122 9.25 16.47 0.99
N ASN A 123 10.31 15.71 1.21
CA ASN A 123 11.67 16.21 1.49
C ASN A 123 12.75 15.61 0.57
N VAL A 124 12.38 15.17 -0.63
CA VAL A 124 13.32 14.68 -1.64
C VAL A 124 14.41 15.72 -1.90
N THR A 125 15.66 15.27 -1.84
CA THR A 125 16.84 16.07 -2.20
C THR A 125 17.45 15.53 -3.49
N ASP A 126 18.26 16.35 -4.18
CA ASP A 126 19.00 15.91 -5.38
C ASP A 126 19.82 14.64 -5.10
N GLN A 127 20.47 14.57 -3.92
CA GLN A 127 21.24 13.39 -3.53
C GLN A 127 20.39 12.11 -3.44
N ILE A 128 19.17 12.20 -2.90
CA ILE A 128 18.26 11.04 -2.79
C ILE A 128 17.74 10.64 -4.17
N HIS A 129 17.40 11.62 -5.01
CA HIS A 129 16.94 11.36 -6.37
C HIS A 129 18.04 10.75 -7.25
N ASP A 130 19.25 11.32 -7.23
CA ASP A 130 20.42 10.84 -7.99
C ASP A 130 20.82 9.41 -7.59
N ALA A 131 20.71 9.07 -6.29
CA ALA A 131 20.98 7.72 -5.81
C ALA A 131 19.98 6.70 -6.37
N LEU A 132 18.69 7.03 -6.44
CA LEU A 132 17.69 6.18 -7.08
C LEU A 132 17.93 6.08 -8.60
N ALA A 133 18.21 7.20 -9.25
CA ALA A 133 18.42 7.29 -10.70
C ALA A 133 19.68 6.57 -11.19
N ALA A 134 20.61 6.23 -10.29
CA ALA A 134 21.75 5.39 -10.61
C ALA A 134 21.38 3.90 -10.78
N VAL A 135 20.19 3.49 -10.33
CA VAL A 135 19.75 2.09 -10.28
C VAL A 135 18.44 1.83 -11.04
N TYR A 136 17.51 2.79 -11.04
CA TYR A 136 16.20 2.69 -11.69
C TYR A 136 16.10 3.56 -12.94
N ASP A 137 15.38 3.05 -13.94
CA ASP A 137 15.13 3.81 -15.17
C ASP A 137 14.16 4.98 -14.93
N PRO A 138 14.24 6.07 -15.72
CA PRO A 138 13.36 7.23 -15.56
C PRO A 138 11.86 6.90 -15.54
N SER A 139 11.42 5.87 -16.29
CA SER A 139 10.03 5.41 -16.28
C SER A 139 9.63 4.77 -14.95
N GLU A 140 10.53 4.00 -14.33
CA GLU A 140 10.30 3.39 -13.02
C GLU A 140 10.27 4.46 -11.92
N ILE A 141 11.15 5.47 -11.99
CA ILE A 141 11.17 6.58 -11.03
C ILE A 141 9.82 7.33 -11.03
N VAL A 142 9.24 7.56 -12.21
CA VAL A 142 7.90 8.15 -12.35
C VAL A 142 6.85 7.24 -11.69
N ALA A 143 6.87 5.93 -11.98
CA ALA A 143 5.92 4.98 -11.39
C ALA A 143 6.05 4.90 -9.86
N ILE A 144 7.28 4.83 -9.33
CA ILE A 144 7.57 4.81 -7.90
C ILE A 144 7.02 6.08 -7.22
N GLY A 145 7.33 7.26 -7.77
CA GLY A 145 6.84 8.53 -7.21
C GLY A 145 5.32 8.64 -7.19
N LEU A 146 4.64 8.20 -8.25
CA LEU A 146 3.18 8.22 -8.35
C LEU A 146 2.50 7.20 -7.41
N ILE A 147 3.10 6.02 -7.21
CA ILE A 147 2.61 5.05 -6.22
C ILE A 147 2.78 5.60 -4.81
N VAL A 148 3.90 6.27 -4.52
CA VAL A 148 4.08 6.92 -3.21
C VAL A 148 2.99 7.97 -2.99
N ASP A 149 2.81 8.90 -3.92
CA ASP A 149 1.83 9.98 -3.79
C ASP A 149 0.39 9.45 -3.64
N PHE A 150 0.05 8.42 -4.42
CA PHE A 150 -1.23 7.74 -4.28
C PHE A 150 -1.43 7.18 -2.87
N TYR A 151 -0.44 6.47 -2.33
CA TYR A 151 -0.55 5.89 -0.99
C TYR A 151 -0.51 6.93 0.13
N VAL A 152 0.18 8.06 -0.05
CA VAL A 152 0.07 9.21 0.86
C VAL A 152 -1.37 9.73 0.89
N GLY A 153 -1.97 9.95 -0.28
CA GLY A 153 -3.37 10.34 -0.41
C GLY A 153 -4.33 9.32 0.19
N LEU A 154 -4.10 8.03 -0.05
CA LEU A 154 -4.91 6.94 0.48
C LEU A 154 -4.82 6.86 2.01
N CYS A 155 -3.63 6.96 2.59
CA CYS A 155 -3.44 7.02 4.05
C CYS A 155 -4.27 8.15 4.67
N ASN A 156 -4.22 9.34 4.07
CA ASN A 156 -5.02 10.49 4.51
C ASN A 156 -6.52 10.23 4.39
N TYR A 157 -6.96 9.66 3.27
CA TYR A 157 -8.37 9.35 3.03
C TYR A 157 -8.90 8.31 4.03
N VAL A 158 -8.19 7.20 4.21
CA VAL A 158 -8.52 6.12 5.14
C VAL A 158 -8.67 6.66 6.57
N ALA A 159 -7.74 7.51 7.01
CA ALA A 159 -7.85 8.19 8.31
C ALA A 159 -9.06 9.14 8.37
N SER A 160 -9.35 9.86 7.27
CA SER A 160 -10.48 10.79 7.19
C SER A 160 -11.84 10.09 7.30
N VAL A 161 -11.95 8.82 6.90
CA VAL A 161 -13.20 8.03 7.00
C VAL A 161 -13.22 7.06 8.19
N ASP A 162 -12.18 7.03 9.02
CA ASP A 162 -12.07 6.12 10.19
C ASP A 162 -12.32 4.65 9.80
N LEU A 163 -11.65 4.20 8.73
CA LEU A 163 -11.87 2.86 8.18
C LEU A 163 -11.33 1.78 9.14
N PRO A 164 -12.16 0.80 9.56
CA PRO A 164 -11.70 -0.31 10.37
C PRO A 164 -11.02 -1.37 9.52
N PHE A 165 -10.17 -2.20 10.14
CA PHE A 165 -9.68 -3.42 9.51
C PHE A 165 -10.84 -4.39 9.22
N GLU A 166 -10.66 -5.23 8.21
CA GLU A 166 -11.57 -6.30 7.80
C GLU A 166 -11.80 -7.31 8.94
N GLY A 167 -10.81 -7.48 9.82
CA GLY A 167 -10.95 -8.26 11.03
C GLY A 167 -9.79 -8.10 12.00
N GLY A 168 -10.01 -8.52 13.25
CA GLY A 168 -8.97 -8.61 14.26
C GLY A 168 -8.42 -7.28 14.77
N GLU A 169 -7.24 -7.36 15.40
CA GLU A 169 -6.50 -6.20 15.88
C GLU A 169 -5.40 -5.80 14.90
N PHE A 170 -4.73 -4.68 15.17
CA PHE A 170 -3.58 -4.29 14.36
C PHE A 170 -2.45 -5.33 14.48
N VAL A 171 -1.91 -5.77 13.34
CA VAL A 171 -0.79 -6.75 13.29
C VAL A 171 0.47 -6.22 13.99
N GLY A 172 0.60 -4.90 14.17
CA GLY A 172 1.76 -4.29 14.83
C GLY A 172 2.82 -3.84 13.83
N TRP A 173 3.59 -2.81 14.19
CA TRP A 173 4.62 -2.25 13.31
C TRP A 173 5.81 -3.19 13.10
N THR A 174 6.07 -4.11 14.02
CA THR A 174 7.19 -5.07 13.92
C THR A 174 6.68 -6.46 14.27
N PRO A 175 5.85 -7.09 13.41
CA PRO A 175 5.19 -8.33 13.76
C PRO A 175 6.17 -9.52 13.79
N SER A 176 5.95 -10.45 14.72
CA SER A 176 6.64 -11.74 14.72
C SER A 176 6.06 -12.65 13.64
N ASP A 177 6.82 -13.66 13.23
CA ASP A 177 6.36 -14.64 12.24
C ASP A 177 5.10 -15.40 12.75
N GLU A 178 5.07 -15.72 14.05
CA GLU A 178 3.90 -16.30 14.74
C GLU A 178 2.67 -15.40 14.62
N ARG A 179 2.82 -14.08 14.88
CA ARG A 179 1.71 -13.14 14.78
C ARG A 179 1.22 -12.98 13.34
N VAL A 180 2.12 -12.97 12.37
CA VAL A 180 1.74 -12.93 10.95
C VAL A 180 1.00 -14.21 10.55
N ALA A 181 1.43 -15.37 11.04
CA ALA A 181 0.73 -16.63 10.80
C ALA A 181 -0.66 -16.63 11.45
N ASP A 182 -0.79 -16.20 12.70
CA ASP A 182 -2.08 -16.19 13.41
C ASP A 182 -3.12 -15.27 12.75
N PHE A 183 -2.68 -14.14 12.17
CA PHE A 183 -3.57 -13.15 11.56
C PHE A 183 -4.01 -13.50 10.14
N PHE A 184 -3.17 -14.22 9.39
CA PHE A 184 -3.32 -14.39 7.94
C PHE A 184 -3.06 -15.85 7.50
N ALA A 185 -3.46 -16.81 8.33
CA ALA A 185 -3.42 -18.25 8.05
C ALA A 185 -4.50 -18.68 7.06
#